data_AF-A0A2N6B2G9-F1
#
_entry.id   AF-A0A2N6B2G9-F1
#
_cell.length_a   1.000
_cell.length_b   1.000
_cell.length_c   1.000
_cell.angle_alpha   90.00
_cell.angle_beta   90.00
_cell.angle_gamma   90.00
#
_symmetry.space_group_name_H-M   'P 1'
#
loop_
_entity.id
_entity.type
_entity.pdbx_description
1 polymer ?
#
loop_
_entity_poly.entity_id
_entity_poly.type
_entity_poly.pdbx_seq_one_letter_code
_entity_poly.pdbx_strand_id
1 'polypeptide(L)'
;LPGHSDVKHFTFEGVNIAVIGLTADDSPQKSSPGKLKFEPTVPLAAKLAAELRAGGADLVVAVVHAGRRQDVRLFNSGALDVLMSGDDHDLAVLYDGDTAMIEAMSDGEVVTAIDLEITVREKDGKRKLSWHPRFRIVDTADVEPDPAVAERVAVYQKQLSEELDVALGKTAVELDSRETWVRLRESPIGNMIADAMRERLGADVAIMNGGGIRGDKVYPAGSEITRRDIMVEMPFGNKLYLVELTGADLMKVFENGVWYAGKTNGRFAHLSGVRLTARLNAVPGKKIQSVSIGGEPLDLKRVYKVAANDFIASGKEGYDVFAGAKRLVGETDAPLVSNVVMSYIRGKGTISPRVEGRVILK
;
A
#
# COMPACT_ATOMS: atom_id res chain seq x y z
N LEU A 1 2.96 16.74 15.94
CA LEU A 1 2.20 15.72 16.72
C LEU A 1 2.78 15.67 18.15
N PRO A 2 2.03 15.29 19.20
CA PRO A 2 2.61 15.15 20.54
C PRO A 2 3.86 14.25 20.50
N GLY A 3 4.98 14.71 21.05
CA GLY A 3 6.25 13.98 21.06
C GLY A 3 6.98 13.89 19.71
N HIS A 4 6.52 14.59 18.67
CA HIS A 4 7.19 14.63 17.36
C HIS A 4 7.84 15.99 17.13
N SER A 5 8.99 15.99 16.47
CA SER A 5 9.64 17.19 15.97
C SER A 5 9.47 17.26 14.46
N ASP A 6 8.99 18.40 13.95
CA ASP A 6 8.79 18.60 12.51
C ASP A 6 10.13 18.79 11.77
N VAL A 7 11.14 19.27 12.51
CA VAL A 7 12.50 19.52 12.01
C VAL A 7 13.52 19.00 13.03
N LYS A 8 14.63 18.46 12.52
CA LYS A 8 15.82 18.15 13.30
C LYS A 8 17.05 18.81 12.68
N HIS A 9 17.86 19.46 13.51
CA HIS A 9 19.11 20.10 13.08
C HIS A 9 20.31 19.24 13.43
N PHE A 10 21.29 19.23 12.53
CA PHE A 10 22.58 18.61 12.71
C PHE A 10 23.67 19.59 12.31
N THR A 11 24.81 19.50 13.00
CA THR A 11 26.01 20.25 12.61
C THR A 11 27.16 19.26 12.48
N PHE A 12 27.74 19.20 11.29
CA PHE A 12 28.90 18.36 10.99
C PHE A 12 30.02 19.27 10.51
N GLU A 13 31.12 19.35 11.26
CA GLU A 13 32.30 20.14 10.89
C GLU A 13 31.97 21.59 10.48
N GLY A 14 31.00 22.20 11.15
CA GLY A 14 30.56 23.58 10.87
C GLY A 14 29.59 23.73 9.68
N VAL A 15 29.09 22.63 9.13
CA VAL A 15 27.99 22.60 8.15
C VAL A 15 26.68 22.32 8.88
N ASN A 16 25.71 23.22 8.74
CA ASN A 16 24.39 23.08 9.36
C ASN A 16 23.42 22.41 8.40
N ILE A 17 22.90 21.25 8.80
CA ILE A 17 21.92 20.48 8.01
C ILE A 17 20.60 20.47 8.77
N ALA A 18 19.53 20.87 8.10
CA ALA A 18 18.18 20.73 8.61
C ALA A 18 17.48 19.55 7.93
N VAL A 19 16.87 18.68 8.72
CA VAL A 19 16.10 17.53 8.24
C VAL A 19 14.63 17.77 8.56
N ILE A 20 13.78 17.77 7.53
CA ILE A 20 12.33 17.93 7.66
C ILE A 20 11.61 16.61 7.42
N GLY A 21 10.58 16.33 8.23
CA GLY A 21 9.69 15.18 8.05
C GLY A 21 8.42 15.58 7.31
N LEU A 22 8.05 14.84 6.27
CA LEU A 22 6.89 15.11 5.43
C LEU A 22 6.11 13.82 5.11
N THR A 23 4.85 13.95 4.70
CA THR A 23 4.00 12.81 4.35
C THR A 23 3.05 13.17 3.20
N ALA A 24 2.49 12.15 2.54
CA ALA A 24 1.69 12.29 1.34
C ALA A 24 0.36 13.01 1.57
N ASP A 25 -0.07 13.78 0.57
CA ASP A 25 -1.38 14.45 0.54
C ASP A 25 -2.54 13.43 0.64
N ASP A 26 -2.34 12.22 0.11
CA ASP A 26 -3.37 11.18 0.03
C ASP A 26 -3.38 10.20 1.20
N SER A 27 -2.58 10.45 2.25
CA SER A 27 -2.55 9.64 3.48
C SER A 27 -3.93 9.39 4.12
N PRO A 28 -4.88 10.37 4.16
CA PRO A 28 -6.23 10.12 4.66
C PRO A 28 -7.04 9.09 3.86
N GLN A 29 -6.66 8.84 2.61
CA GLN A 29 -7.30 7.87 1.71
C GLN A 29 -6.67 6.49 1.80
N LYS A 30 -5.39 6.42 2.20
CA LYS A 30 -4.61 5.18 2.38
C LYS A 30 -4.65 4.65 3.82
N SER A 31 -5.06 5.48 4.78
CA SER A 31 -5.08 5.12 6.20
C SER A 31 -6.27 5.75 6.95
N SER A 32 -6.24 5.67 8.29
CA SER A 32 -7.29 6.14 9.20
C SER A 32 -6.73 7.13 10.24
N PRO A 33 -6.28 8.33 9.82
CA PRO A 33 -5.58 9.27 10.71
C PRO A 33 -6.51 10.05 11.67
N GLY A 34 -7.80 9.69 11.74
CA GLY A 34 -8.78 10.36 12.59
C GLY A 34 -8.97 11.83 12.23
N LYS A 35 -8.74 12.73 13.19
CA LYS A 35 -8.96 14.18 13.06
C LYS A 35 -7.75 14.96 12.51
N LEU A 36 -6.65 14.27 12.20
CA LEU A 36 -5.46 14.93 11.67
C LEU A 36 -5.75 15.54 10.29
N LYS A 37 -5.17 16.72 10.05
CA LYS A 37 -5.22 17.41 8.76
C LYS A 37 -3.86 17.29 8.10
N PHE A 38 -3.86 17.05 6.81
CA PHE A 38 -2.67 16.91 5.98
C PHE A 38 -2.58 18.15 5.10
N GLU A 39 -1.54 18.95 5.31
CA GLU A 39 -1.27 20.12 4.48
C GLU A 39 -0.65 19.69 3.14
N PRO A 40 -0.81 20.49 2.06
CA PRO A 40 -0.17 20.19 0.78
C PRO A 40 1.36 20.07 0.92
N THR A 41 1.90 18.87 0.69
CA THR A 41 3.30 18.54 1.00
C THR A 41 4.31 19.43 0.30
N VAL A 42 4.11 19.69 -1.01
CA VAL A 42 5.07 20.44 -1.83
C VAL A 42 5.17 21.92 -1.42
N PRO A 43 4.05 22.68 -1.31
CA PRO A 43 4.12 24.04 -0.78
C PRO A 43 4.71 24.13 0.63
N LEU A 44 4.38 23.17 1.50
CA LEU A 44 4.90 23.14 2.87
C LEU A 44 6.42 22.90 2.88
N ALA A 45 6.93 21.96 2.08
CA ALA A 45 8.36 21.69 1.94
C ALA A 45 9.14 22.95 1.53
N ALA A 46 8.65 23.66 0.50
CA ALA A 46 9.28 24.88 0.01
C ALA A 46 9.30 25.99 1.08
N LYS A 47 8.19 26.17 1.81
CA LYS A 47 8.09 27.12 2.91
C LYS A 47 9.10 26.80 4.02
N LEU A 48 9.10 25.56 4.50
CA LEU A 48 9.99 25.12 5.58
C LEU A 48 11.46 25.25 5.18
N ALA A 49 11.82 24.85 3.95
CA ALA A 49 13.19 24.98 3.46
C ALA A 49 13.66 26.44 3.44
N ALA A 50 12.82 27.38 3.01
CA ALA A 50 13.14 28.81 3.02
C ALA A 50 13.33 29.34 4.46
N GLU A 51 12.44 28.98 5.39
CA GLU A 51 12.55 29.36 6.80
C GLU A 51 13.83 28.81 7.45
N LEU A 52 14.18 27.55 7.14
CA LEU A 52 15.37 26.89 7.68
C LEU A 52 16.67 27.50 7.14
N ARG A 53 16.71 27.83 5.85
CA ARG A 53 17.85 28.54 5.26
C ARG A 53 18.00 29.95 5.84
N ALA A 54 16.90 30.67 6.03
CA ALA A 54 16.93 31.96 6.73
C ALA A 54 17.40 31.83 8.19
N GLY A 55 17.13 30.69 8.82
CA GLY A 55 17.64 30.31 10.14
C GLY A 55 19.08 29.80 10.17
N GLY A 56 19.80 29.78 9.04
CA GLY A 56 21.21 29.40 8.97
C GLY A 56 21.49 27.94 8.62
N ALA A 57 20.49 27.20 8.10
CA ALA A 57 20.73 25.90 7.50
C ALA A 57 21.48 26.06 6.16
N ASP A 58 22.57 25.31 6.01
CA ASP A 58 23.32 25.25 4.77
C ASP A 58 22.70 24.28 3.77
N LEU A 59 22.25 23.13 4.28
CA LEU A 59 21.55 22.10 3.51
C LEU A 59 20.21 21.76 4.16
N VAL A 60 19.22 21.47 3.33
CA VAL A 60 17.89 21.01 3.72
C VAL A 60 17.65 19.63 3.11
N VAL A 61 17.47 18.65 4.00
CA VAL A 61 17.12 17.28 3.66
C VAL A 61 15.65 17.07 3.98
N ALA A 62 14.87 16.53 3.05
CA ALA A 62 13.53 16.06 3.35
C ALA A 62 13.50 14.54 3.44
N VAL A 63 12.90 14.02 4.50
CA VAL A 63 12.48 12.63 4.61
C VAL A 63 10.96 12.63 4.43
N VAL A 64 10.51 12.08 3.31
CA VAL A 64 9.10 12.08 2.91
C VAL A 64 8.60 10.65 2.73
N HIS A 65 7.32 10.43 3.00
CA HIS A 65 6.61 9.24 2.54
C HIS A 65 5.50 9.67 1.59
N ALA A 66 5.78 9.63 0.29
CA ALA A 66 4.89 10.10 -0.77
C ALA A 66 5.17 9.37 -2.09
N GLY A 67 4.12 9.21 -2.90
CA GLY A 67 4.25 8.53 -4.19
C GLY A 67 4.93 9.39 -5.26
N ARG A 68 5.42 8.73 -6.31
CA ARG A 68 6.38 9.26 -7.30
C ARG A 68 5.97 10.57 -7.95
N ARG A 69 4.67 10.78 -8.16
CA ARG A 69 4.14 12.03 -8.74
C ARG A 69 4.39 13.23 -7.83
N GLN A 70 4.27 13.04 -6.52
CA GLN A 70 4.54 14.08 -5.54
C GLN A 70 6.04 14.26 -5.34
N ASP A 71 6.81 13.16 -5.36
CA ASP A 71 8.28 13.21 -5.30
C ASP A 71 8.90 13.98 -6.45
N VAL A 72 8.50 13.72 -7.69
CA VAL A 72 8.99 14.46 -8.86
C VAL A 72 8.67 15.96 -8.74
N ARG A 73 7.57 16.34 -8.08
CA ARG A 73 7.25 17.74 -7.79
C ARG A 73 8.12 18.33 -6.68
N LEU A 74 8.44 17.56 -5.64
CA LEU A 74 9.36 17.96 -4.58
C LEU A 74 10.77 18.16 -5.15
N PHE A 75 11.25 17.18 -5.91
CA PHE A 75 12.53 17.21 -6.61
C PHE A 75 12.65 18.45 -7.52
N ASN A 76 11.69 18.63 -8.44
CA ASN A 76 11.70 19.76 -9.38
C ASN A 76 11.42 21.13 -8.73
N SER A 77 11.11 21.19 -7.43
CA SER A 77 10.87 22.48 -6.75
C SER A 77 12.15 23.27 -6.51
N GLY A 78 13.31 22.59 -6.49
CA GLY A 78 14.61 23.18 -6.13
C GLY A 78 14.71 23.67 -4.69
N ALA A 79 13.74 23.33 -3.83
CA ALA A 79 13.73 23.78 -2.44
C ALA A 79 14.64 22.96 -1.53
N LEU A 80 14.91 21.70 -1.90
CA LEU A 80 15.58 20.70 -1.09
C LEU A 80 16.92 20.34 -1.72
N ASP A 81 17.95 20.06 -0.91
CA ASP A 81 19.22 19.52 -1.43
C ASP A 81 19.13 17.99 -1.57
N VAL A 82 18.48 17.33 -0.62
CA VAL A 82 18.30 15.87 -0.61
C VAL A 82 16.85 15.51 -0.30
N LEU A 83 16.29 14.60 -1.09
CA LEU A 83 14.97 14.02 -0.93
C LEU A 83 15.09 12.51 -0.70
N MET A 84 14.80 12.06 0.52
CA MET A 84 14.70 10.63 0.85
C MET A 84 13.22 10.26 0.89
N SER A 85 12.75 9.47 -0.08
CA SER A 85 11.34 9.12 -0.25
C SER A 85 11.04 7.63 -0.03
N GLY A 86 9.75 7.30 -0.05
CA GLY A 86 9.15 5.96 -0.04
C GLY A 86 7.64 6.06 -0.20
N ASP A 87 7.00 5.08 -0.86
CA ASP A 87 5.54 4.77 -0.93
C ASP A 87 5.29 3.90 -2.18
N ASP A 88 6.14 3.98 -3.21
CA ASP A 88 5.98 3.27 -4.48
C ASP A 88 6.59 1.87 -4.50
N HIS A 89 7.44 1.54 -3.52
CA HIS A 89 8.10 0.23 -3.36
C HIS A 89 9.05 -0.13 -4.52
N ASP A 90 9.65 0.86 -5.19
CA ASP A 90 10.68 0.63 -6.21
C ASP A 90 12.02 1.31 -5.83
N LEU A 91 13.05 1.03 -6.62
CA LEU A 91 14.35 1.69 -6.49
C LEU A 91 14.37 2.92 -7.39
N ALA A 92 14.59 4.10 -6.82
CA ALA A 92 14.75 5.33 -7.58
C ALA A 92 15.96 6.13 -7.11
N VAL A 93 16.72 6.63 -8.08
CA VAL A 93 17.88 7.50 -7.86
C VAL A 93 17.85 8.62 -8.89
N LEU A 94 17.77 9.88 -8.44
CA LEU A 94 17.77 11.06 -9.32
C LEU A 94 18.78 12.09 -8.80
N TYR A 95 19.41 12.81 -9.72
CA TYR A 95 20.26 13.96 -9.42
C TYR A 95 20.27 14.92 -10.62
N ASP A 96 19.90 16.19 -10.41
CA ASP A 96 19.87 17.21 -11.47
C ASP A 96 21.05 18.20 -11.41
N GLY A 97 21.98 17.99 -10.47
CA GLY A 97 23.07 18.91 -10.17
C GLY A 97 22.88 19.66 -8.86
N ASP A 98 21.63 19.91 -8.46
CA ASP A 98 21.28 20.74 -7.31
C ASP A 98 20.44 19.97 -6.25
N THR A 99 19.68 18.96 -6.65
CA THR A 99 18.84 18.12 -5.79
C THR A 99 19.15 16.65 -6.04
N ALA A 100 19.39 15.89 -4.97
CA ALA A 100 19.53 14.44 -5.01
C ALA A 100 18.27 13.76 -4.44
N MET A 101 17.82 12.66 -5.04
CA MET A 101 16.68 11.88 -4.55
C MET A 101 17.00 10.38 -4.52
N ILE A 102 16.54 9.71 -3.46
CA ILE A 102 16.56 8.25 -3.32
C ILE A 102 15.23 7.70 -2.81
N GLU A 103 14.88 6.49 -3.25
CA GLU A 103 13.87 5.59 -2.68
C GLU A 103 14.45 4.17 -2.65
N ALA A 104 14.10 3.37 -1.63
CA ALA A 104 14.80 2.14 -1.27
C ALA A 104 13.92 0.88 -1.30
N MET A 105 13.25 0.60 -2.43
CA MET A 105 12.36 -0.57 -2.58
C MET A 105 11.41 -0.74 -1.38
N SER A 106 11.14 -1.96 -0.94
CA SER A 106 10.37 -2.26 0.28
C SER A 106 11.02 -3.37 1.10
N ASP A 107 10.44 -3.65 2.28
CA ASP A 107 10.71 -4.84 3.10
C ASP A 107 12.17 -5.05 3.56
N GLY A 108 12.99 -4.01 3.44
CA GLY A 108 14.41 -4.06 3.77
C GLY A 108 15.25 -4.81 2.75
N GLU A 109 14.74 -5.07 1.53
CA GLU A 109 15.50 -5.71 0.45
C GLU A 109 16.71 -4.87 0.04
N VAL A 110 16.57 -3.55 0.07
CA VAL A 110 17.64 -2.61 -0.26
C VAL A 110 17.79 -1.54 0.80
N VAL A 111 19.04 -1.24 1.14
CA VAL A 111 19.42 -0.04 1.89
C VAL A 111 20.11 0.93 0.94
N THR A 112 19.54 2.12 0.77
CA THR A 112 20.18 3.21 0.03
C THR A 112 20.86 4.20 0.98
N ALA A 113 21.98 4.77 0.53
CA ALA A 113 22.69 5.83 1.22
C ALA A 113 23.21 6.87 0.23
N ILE A 114 23.30 8.12 0.69
CA ILE A 114 23.94 9.21 -0.05
C ILE A 114 25.12 9.69 0.79
N ASP A 115 26.33 9.50 0.28
CA ASP A 115 27.52 10.14 0.84
C ASP A 115 27.65 11.52 0.20
N LEU A 116 27.54 12.59 1.00
CA LEU A 116 27.68 13.97 0.52
C LEU A 116 29.12 14.44 0.70
N GLU A 117 29.80 14.71 -0.41
CA GLU A 117 31.09 15.40 -0.39
C GLU A 117 30.83 16.90 -0.38
N ILE A 118 31.20 17.58 0.71
CA ILE A 118 30.89 19.00 0.92
C ILE A 118 32.18 19.81 0.95
N THR A 119 32.24 20.85 0.12
CA THR A 119 33.32 21.85 0.13
C THR A 119 32.79 23.18 0.65
N VAL A 120 33.39 23.67 1.73
CA VAL A 120 33.14 25.01 2.28
C VAL A 120 34.30 25.94 1.90
N ARG A 121 33.98 27.09 1.31
CA ARG A 121 34.95 28.15 1.00
C ARG A 121 34.53 29.44 1.68
N GLU A 122 35.44 30.01 2.45
CA GLU A 122 35.25 31.32 3.06
C GLU A 122 36.23 32.32 2.46
N LYS A 123 35.69 33.42 1.93
CA LYS A 123 36.50 34.52 1.38
C LYS A 123 35.77 35.84 1.60
N ASP A 124 36.48 36.85 2.10
CA ASP A 124 35.95 38.21 2.33
C ASP A 124 34.66 38.23 3.19
N GLY A 125 34.59 37.36 4.20
CA GLY A 125 33.42 37.19 5.07
C GLY A 125 32.21 36.51 4.41
N LYS A 126 32.35 36.04 3.16
CA LYS A 126 31.33 35.26 2.46
C LYS A 126 31.66 33.78 2.51
N ARG A 127 30.74 33.00 3.07
CA ARG A 127 30.79 31.54 3.08
C ARG A 127 30.03 30.99 1.87
N LYS A 128 30.68 30.18 1.06
CA LYS A 128 30.11 29.49 -0.09
C LYS A 128 30.26 27.98 0.11
N LEU A 129 29.16 27.26 -0.04
CA LEU A 129 29.14 25.81 0.02
C LEU A 129 28.87 25.24 -1.38
N SER A 130 29.50 24.13 -1.70
CA SER A 130 29.17 23.28 -2.84
C SER A 130 29.25 21.83 -2.41
N TRP A 131 28.40 20.97 -2.95
CA TRP A 131 28.38 19.55 -2.60
C TRP A 131 28.15 18.66 -3.83
N HIS A 132 28.53 17.38 -3.71
CA HIS A 132 28.27 16.37 -4.72
C HIS A 132 27.87 15.04 -4.04
N PRO A 133 26.82 14.34 -4.51
CA PRO A 133 26.38 13.09 -3.92
C PRO A 133 27.11 11.89 -4.52
N ARG A 134 27.38 10.89 -3.69
CA ARG A 134 27.69 9.52 -4.12
C ARG A 134 26.61 8.58 -3.60
N PHE A 135 25.92 7.90 -4.52
CA PHE A 135 24.86 6.97 -4.18
C PHE A 135 25.44 5.58 -3.90
N ARG A 136 25.01 4.97 -2.80
CA ARG A 136 25.26 3.56 -2.47
C ARG A 136 23.93 2.84 -2.38
N ILE A 137 23.84 1.71 -3.05
CA ILE A 137 22.67 0.84 -3.11
C ILE A 137 23.17 -0.53 -2.66
N VAL A 138 22.68 -0.98 -1.52
CA VAL A 138 23.10 -2.23 -0.89
C VAL A 138 21.92 -3.18 -0.92
N ASP A 139 22.05 -4.26 -1.70
CA ASP A 139 21.14 -5.40 -1.62
C ASP A 139 21.43 -6.16 -0.33
N THR A 140 20.42 -6.26 0.54
CA THR A 140 20.61 -6.88 1.86
C THR A 140 20.75 -8.39 1.77
N ALA A 141 20.38 -9.02 0.66
CA ALA A 141 20.61 -10.44 0.43
C ALA A 141 22.11 -10.79 0.36
N ASP A 142 22.95 -9.82 -0.02
CA ASP A 142 24.41 -9.98 -0.13
C ASP A 142 25.15 -9.63 1.17
N VAL A 143 24.44 -9.27 2.24
CA VAL A 143 25.02 -8.82 3.51
C VAL A 143 24.86 -9.88 4.59
N GLU A 144 25.96 -10.24 5.25
CA GLU A 144 25.91 -11.14 6.40
C GLU A 144 25.17 -10.47 7.58
N PRO A 145 24.13 -11.12 8.15
CA PRO A 145 23.41 -10.56 9.29
C PRO A 145 24.32 -10.35 10.51
N ASP A 146 24.16 -9.22 11.20
CA ASP A 146 24.85 -8.98 12.47
C ASP A 146 24.46 -10.07 13.49
N PRO A 147 25.42 -10.79 14.11
CA PRO A 147 25.12 -11.91 15.00
C PRO A 147 24.25 -11.54 16.21
N ALA A 148 24.43 -10.34 16.79
CA ALA A 148 23.66 -9.92 17.96
C ALA A 148 22.22 -9.55 17.60
N VAL A 149 21.99 -8.99 16.40
CA VAL A 149 20.64 -8.76 15.88
C VAL A 149 19.98 -10.10 15.50
N ALA A 150 20.71 -11.00 14.84
CA ALA A 150 20.20 -12.32 14.45
C ALA A 150 19.74 -13.15 15.65
N GLU A 151 20.50 -13.14 16.75
CA GLU A 151 20.12 -13.80 18.01
C GLU A 151 18.79 -13.27 18.56
N ARG A 152 18.61 -11.94 18.56
CA ARG A 152 17.35 -11.31 19.01
C ARG A 152 16.18 -11.65 18.11
N VAL A 153 16.38 -11.67 16.79
CA VAL A 153 15.35 -12.06 15.82
C VAL A 153 14.92 -13.51 16.07
N ALA A 154 15.86 -14.42 16.30
CA ALA A 154 15.58 -15.83 16.55
C ALA A 154 14.71 -16.04 17.81
N VAL A 155 14.93 -15.25 18.87
CA VAL A 155 14.08 -15.30 20.08
C VAL A 155 12.62 -14.98 19.75
N TYR A 156 12.37 -13.88 19.04
CA TYR A 156 11.00 -13.50 18.66
C TYR A 156 10.38 -14.47 17.66
N GLN A 157 11.15 -14.95 16.69
CA GLN A 157 10.68 -15.97 15.75
C GLN A 157 10.21 -17.21 16.48
N LYS A 158 10.98 -17.71 17.45
CA LYS A 158 10.60 -18.89 18.24
C LYS A 158 9.28 -18.68 18.98
N GLN A 159 9.13 -17.55 19.66
CA GLN A 159 7.90 -17.21 20.39
C GLN A 159 6.68 -17.14 19.47
N LEU A 160 6.82 -16.50 18.31
CA LEU A 160 5.73 -16.35 17.35
C LEU A 160 5.36 -17.66 16.63
N SER A 161 6.34 -18.54 16.41
CA SER A 161 6.14 -19.79 15.66
C SER A 161 5.16 -20.73 16.36
N GLU A 162 5.15 -20.74 17.70
CA GLU A 162 4.20 -21.54 18.50
C GLU A 162 2.74 -21.20 18.20
N GLU A 163 2.45 -19.94 17.84
CA GLU A 163 1.09 -19.49 17.52
C GLU A 163 0.79 -19.40 16.03
N LEU A 164 1.80 -19.08 15.21
CA LEU A 164 1.62 -18.73 13.79
C LEU A 164 1.87 -19.92 12.85
N ASP A 165 2.70 -20.89 13.21
CA ASP A 165 3.07 -21.99 12.30
C ASP A 165 2.07 -23.16 12.38
N VAL A 166 0.80 -22.82 12.64
CA VAL A 166 -0.30 -23.77 12.69
C VAL A 166 -0.83 -24.01 11.27
N ALA A 167 -0.74 -25.25 10.80
CA ALA A 167 -1.30 -25.68 9.52
C ALA A 167 -2.82 -25.43 9.45
N LEU A 168 -3.27 -24.83 8.35
CA LEU A 168 -4.69 -24.59 8.07
C LEU A 168 -5.21 -25.53 6.98
N GLY A 169 -4.37 -25.87 6.01
CA GLY A 169 -4.72 -26.67 4.87
C GLY A 169 -3.63 -26.62 3.80
N LYS A 170 -3.95 -27.07 2.58
CA LYS A 170 -3.03 -27.04 1.44
C LYS A 170 -3.66 -26.35 0.24
N THR A 171 -2.85 -25.82 -0.67
CA THR A 171 -3.33 -25.39 -1.99
C THR A 171 -2.99 -26.45 -3.04
N ALA A 172 -3.96 -26.82 -3.88
CA ALA A 172 -3.74 -27.73 -5.03
C ALA A 172 -3.22 -27.01 -6.28
N VAL A 173 -3.15 -25.68 -6.23
CA VAL A 173 -2.78 -24.78 -7.33
C VAL A 173 -1.81 -23.72 -6.84
N GLU A 174 -1.12 -23.06 -7.76
CA GLU A 174 -0.28 -21.92 -7.41
C GLU A 174 -1.14 -20.73 -6.95
N LEU A 175 -0.72 -20.07 -5.88
CA LEU A 175 -1.28 -18.80 -5.44
C LEU A 175 -0.19 -17.73 -5.56
N ASP A 176 -0.41 -16.75 -6.43
CA ASP A 176 0.48 -15.61 -6.60
C ASP A 176 -0.13 -14.39 -5.92
N SER A 177 0.47 -13.98 -4.80
CA SER A 177 0.07 -12.80 -4.02
C SER A 177 0.96 -11.59 -4.26
N ARG A 178 1.88 -11.67 -5.24
CA ARG A 178 2.77 -10.56 -5.58
C ARG A 178 1.98 -9.30 -5.88
N GLU A 179 2.46 -8.16 -5.43
CA GLU A 179 1.85 -6.86 -5.65
C GLU A 179 1.57 -6.63 -7.14
N THR A 180 2.56 -6.94 -7.98
CA THR A 180 2.49 -6.85 -9.45
C THR A 180 1.45 -7.78 -10.08
N TRP A 181 0.89 -8.71 -9.31
CA TRP A 181 -0.19 -9.58 -9.74
C TRP A 181 -1.54 -9.12 -9.19
N VAL A 182 -1.68 -9.08 -7.87
CA VAL A 182 -2.97 -8.85 -7.18
C VAL A 182 -3.49 -7.42 -7.34
N ARG A 183 -2.64 -6.46 -7.73
CA ARG A 183 -3.05 -5.07 -7.98
C ARG A 183 -3.26 -4.74 -9.46
N LEU A 184 -3.12 -5.73 -10.35
CA LEU A 184 -3.25 -5.54 -11.80
C LEU A 184 -4.39 -6.33 -12.44
N ARG A 185 -4.69 -7.51 -11.90
CA ARG A 185 -5.58 -8.48 -12.53
C ARG A 185 -6.23 -9.42 -11.52
N GLU A 186 -7.26 -10.12 -11.96
CA GLU A 186 -7.87 -11.21 -11.21
C GLU A 186 -6.83 -12.26 -10.81
N SER A 187 -6.86 -12.70 -9.55
CA SER A 187 -5.91 -13.68 -9.01
C SER A 187 -6.62 -14.81 -8.28
N PRO A 188 -6.07 -16.04 -8.26
CA PRO A 188 -6.63 -17.14 -7.47
C PRO A 188 -6.76 -16.82 -5.98
N ILE A 189 -5.75 -16.18 -5.37
CA ILE A 189 -5.79 -15.83 -3.94
C ILE A 189 -6.86 -14.77 -3.65
N GLY A 190 -6.98 -13.75 -4.49
CA GLY A 190 -8.02 -12.73 -4.37
C GLY A 190 -9.42 -13.30 -4.53
N ASN A 191 -9.62 -14.22 -5.48
CA ASN A 191 -10.87 -14.94 -5.66
C ASN A 191 -11.24 -15.78 -4.43
N MET A 192 -10.29 -16.52 -3.87
CA MET A 192 -10.50 -17.31 -2.65
C MET A 192 -10.92 -16.43 -1.47
N ILE A 193 -10.24 -15.30 -1.25
CA ILE A 193 -10.56 -14.39 -0.15
C ILE A 193 -11.97 -13.83 -0.34
N ALA A 194 -12.31 -13.38 -1.55
CA ALA A 194 -13.65 -12.89 -1.85
C ALA A 194 -14.71 -13.99 -1.68
N ASP A 195 -14.42 -15.24 -2.06
CA ASP A 195 -15.32 -16.38 -1.85
C ASP A 195 -15.57 -16.66 -0.38
N ALA A 196 -14.51 -16.68 0.44
CA ALA A 196 -14.61 -16.86 1.88
C ALA A 196 -15.47 -15.77 2.53
N MET A 197 -15.28 -14.51 2.12
CA MET A 197 -16.07 -13.37 2.58
C MET A 197 -17.55 -13.50 2.19
N ARG A 198 -17.82 -13.86 0.93
CA ARG A 198 -19.19 -14.00 0.40
C ARG A 198 -19.92 -15.15 1.09
N GLU A 199 -19.28 -16.31 1.21
CA GLU A 199 -19.86 -17.51 1.82
C GLU A 199 -20.18 -17.28 3.29
N ARG A 200 -19.26 -16.66 4.05
CA ARG A 200 -19.44 -16.41 5.49
C ARG A 200 -20.67 -15.57 5.81
N LEU A 201 -20.98 -14.58 4.97
CA LEU A 201 -22.07 -13.64 5.22
C LEU A 201 -23.33 -13.91 4.38
N GLY A 202 -23.30 -14.91 3.49
CA GLY A 202 -24.40 -15.15 2.54
C GLY A 202 -24.69 -13.92 1.68
N ALA A 203 -23.65 -13.21 1.24
CA ALA A 203 -23.78 -11.99 0.43
C ALA A 203 -24.05 -12.31 -1.04
N ASP A 204 -24.67 -11.38 -1.78
CA ASP A 204 -24.81 -11.49 -3.23
C ASP A 204 -23.43 -11.35 -3.90
N VAL A 205 -22.64 -10.39 -3.42
CA VAL A 205 -21.32 -10.00 -3.92
C VAL A 205 -20.32 -9.91 -2.78
N ALA A 206 -19.05 -10.25 -3.04
CA ALA A 206 -17.95 -9.84 -2.18
C ALA A 206 -16.84 -9.14 -2.96
N ILE A 207 -16.17 -8.21 -2.28
CA ILE A 207 -15.11 -7.37 -2.85
C ILE A 207 -13.91 -7.35 -1.90
N MET A 208 -12.74 -7.71 -2.42
CA MET A 208 -11.46 -7.57 -1.76
C MET A 208 -10.55 -6.71 -2.65
N ASN A 209 -10.10 -5.56 -2.16
CA ASN A 209 -9.14 -4.72 -2.88
C ASN A 209 -7.73 -5.35 -2.82
N GLY A 210 -7.00 -5.33 -3.94
CA GLY A 210 -5.67 -5.92 -4.07
C GLY A 210 -4.64 -5.32 -3.10
N GLY A 211 -4.81 -4.05 -2.71
CA GLY A 211 -3.97 -3.38 -1.72
C GLY A 211 -4.07 -3.99 -0.32
N GLY A 212 -5.15 -4.73 -0.04
CA GLY A 212 -5.36 -5.48 1.20
C GLY A 212 -4.70 -6.87 1.23
N ILE A 213 -4.11 -7.33 0.12
CA ILE A 213 -3.40 -8.61 -0.01
C ILE A 213 -1.90 -8.29 -0.04
N ARG A 214 -1.15 -8.78 0.95
CA ARG A 214 0.17 -8.23 1.32
C ARG A 214 1.33 -9.21 1.32
N GLY A 215 1.12 -10.50 1.06
CA GLY A 215 2.19 -11.47 1.28
C GLY A 215 3.32 -11.44 0.26
N ASP A 216 3.11 -10.74 -0.87
CA ASP A 216 4.08 -10.47 -1.93
C ASP A 216 4.92 -11.69 -2.35
N LYS A 217 4.29 -12.87 -2.42
CA LYS A 217 5.00 -14.12 -2.70
C LYS A 217 4.18 -15.09 -3.54
N VAL A 218 4.85 -16.17 -3.95
CA VAL A 218 4.22 -17.28 -4.65
C VAL A 218 4.17 -18.48 -3.73
N TYR A 219 2.98 -19.08 -3.60
CA TYR A 219 2.78 -20.38 -2.98
C TYR A 219 2.65 -21.42 -4.10
N PRO A 220 3.65 -22.27 -4.32
CA PRO A 220 3.55 -23.35 -5.30
C PRO A 220 2.38 -24.29 -5.01
N ALA A 221 1.89 -24.97 -6.05
CA ALA A 221 0.92 -26.04 -5.88
C ALA A 221 1.47 -27.11 -4.92
N GLY A 222 0.63 -27.59 -4.00
CA GLY A 222 0.99 -28.52 -2.94
C GLY A 222 1.46 -27.86 -1.64
N SER A 223 1.66 -26.54 -1.62
CA SER A 223 2.10 -25.82 -0.41
C SER A 223 1.11 -25.98 0.72
N GLU A 224 1.64 -26.18 1.93
CA GLU A 224 0.88 -26.00 3.17
C GLU A 224 0.66 -24.51 3.42
N ILE A 225 -0.55 -24.15 3.81
CA ILE A 225 -0.93 -22.79 4.18
C ILE A 225 -1.09 -22.76 5.70
N THR A 226 -0.31 -21.90 6.36
CA THR A 226 -0.29 -21.75 7.81
C THR A 226 -1.04 -20.49 8.27
N ARG A 227 -1.25 -20.35 9.58
CA ARG A 227 -1.75 -19.10 10.16
C ARG A 227 -0.79 -17.93 9.89
N ARG A 228 0.53 -18.16 9.90
CA ARG A 228 1.54 -17.15 9.56
C ARG A 228 1.28 -16.58 8.18
N ASP A 229 1.07 -17.45 7.20
CA ASP A 229 0.82 -17.04 5.81
C ASP A 229 -0.39 -16.12 5.74
N ILE A 230 -1.51 -16.49 6.38
CA ILE A 230 -2.73 -15.68 6.38
C ILE A 230 -2.56 -14.34 7.11
N MET A 231 -1.78 -14.30 8.18
CA MET A 231 -1.49 -13.05 8.90
C MET A 231 -0.54 -12.14 8.12
N VAL A 232 0.38 -12.71 7.34
CA VAL A 232 1.25 -11.97 6.41
C VAL A 232 0.43 -11.43 5.22
N GLU A 233 -0.49 -12.23 4.66
CA GLU A 233 -1.36 -11.80 3.56
C GLU A 233 -2.34 -10.70 3.95
N MET A 234 -2.84 -10.70 5.18
CA MET A 234 -3.87 -9.77 5.66
C MET A 234 -3.51 -9.19 7.05
N PRO A 235 -2.47 -8.33 7.11
CA PRO A 235 -1.87 -7.89 8.38
C PRO A 235 -2.66 -6.79 9.10
N PHE A 236 -3.68 -6.21 8.45
CA PHE A 236 -4.34 -5.00 8.93
C PHE A 236 -5.38 -5.21 10.03
N GLY A 237 -5.73 -6.47 10.33
CA GLY A 237 -6.82 -6.74 11.28
C GLY A 237 -8.18 -6.24 10.79
N ASN A 238 -8.36 -6.11 9.47
CA ASN A 238 -9.59 -5.65 8.86
C ASN A 238 -10.79 -6.53 9.26
N LYS A 239 -11.92 -5.90 9.52
CA LYS A 239 -13.19 -6.56 9.82
C LYS A 239 -14.00 -6.78 8.55
N LEU A 240 -14.81 -7.84 8.55
CA LEU A 240 -15.69 -8.18 7.44
C LEU A 240 -17.07 -7.53 7.64
N TYR A 241 -17.41 -6.56 6.79
CA TYR A 241 -18.70 -5.87 6.81
C TYR A 241 -19.64 -6.42 5.74
N LEU A 242 -20.94 -6.37 6.06
CA LEU A 242 -22.04 -6.57 5.13
C LEU A 242 -22.78 -5.24 4.97
N VAL A 243 -22.93 -4.75 3.74
CA VAL A 243 -23.65 -3.52 3.44
C VAL A 243 -24.70 -3.74 2.36
N GLU A 244 -25.69 -2.84 2.29
CA GLU A 244 -26.67 -2.79 1.20
C GLU A 244 -26.30 -1.67 0.21
N LEU A 245 -26.18 -2.02 -1.07
CA LEU A 245 -25.95 -1.08 -2.17
C LEU A 245 -26.98 -1.30 -3.28
N THR A 246 -27.44 -0.20 -3.90
CA THR A 246 -28.19 -0.30 -5.15
C THR A 246 -27.28 -0.79 -6.27
N GLY A 247 -27.82 -1.41 -7.31
CA GLY A 247 -27.02 -1.79 -8.48
C GLY A 247 -26.32 -0.59 -9.14
N ALA A 248 -26.95 0.59 -9.11
CA ALA A 248 -26.32 1.84 -9.57
C ALA A 248 -25.09 2.23 -8.75
N ASP A 249 -25.13 2.09 -7.42
CA ASP A 249 -23.98 2.35 -6.57
C ASP A 249 -22.91 1.29 -6.71
N LEU A 250 -23.32 0.03 -6.87
CA LEU A 250 -22.41 -1.08 -7.09
C LEU A 250 -21.67 -0.96 -8.43
N MET A 251 -22.30 -0.42 -9.47
CA MET A 251 -21.62 -0.06 -10.72
C MET A 251 -20.48 0.94 -10.48
N LYS A 252 -20.68 1.97 -9.65
CA LYS A 252 -19.64 2.95 -9.30
C LYS A 252 -18.50 2.30 -8.51
N VAL A 253 -18.84 1.39 -7.60
CA VAL A 253 -17.85 0.60 -6.85
C VAL A 253 -16.98 -0.23 -7.79
N PHE A 254 -17.59 -0.91 -8.77
CA PHE A 254 -16.83 -1.67 -9.77
C PHE A 254 -15.99 -0.77 -10.67
N GLU A 255 -16.51 0.38 -11.09
CA GLU A 255 -15.73 1.38 -11.86
C GLU A 255 -14.50 1.86 -11.07
N ASN A 256 -14.61 2.08 -9.75
CA ASN A 256 -13.44 2.38 -8.92
C ASN A 256 -12.45 1.21 -8.89
N GLY A 257 -12.96 -0.02 -8.75
CA GLY A 257 -12.15 -1.23 -8.72
C GLY A 257 -11.35 -1.49 -10.02
N VAL A 258 -11.76 -0.91 -11.15
CA VAL A 258 -11.01 -0.98 -12.41
C VAL A 258 -10.45 0.38 -12.85
N TRP A 259 -10.50 1.40 -12.00
CA TRP A 259 -10.16 2.79 -12.34
C TRP A 259 -8.77 2.95 -12.96
N TYR A 260 -7.80 2.19 -12.43
CA TYR A 260 -6.41 2.15 -12.90
C TYR A 260 -6.07 0.87 -13.67
N ALA A 261 -7.07 0.14 -14.20
CA ALA A 261 -6.84 -1.09 -14.95
C ALA A 261 -5.69 -0.95 -15.97
N GLY A 262 -4.74 -1.88 -15.92
CA GLY A 262 -3.49 -1.82 -16.69
C GLY A 262 -2.32 -1.15 -15.96
N LYS A 263 -2.52 -0.63 -14.74
CA LYS A 263 -1.48 -0.06 -13.87
C LYS A 263 -1.65 -0.57 -12.45
N THR A 264 -0.53 -0.85 -11.78
CA THR A 264 -0.53 -1.38 -10.42
C THR A 264 -1.19 -0.37 -9.50
N ASN A 265 -2.26 -0.78 -8.82
CA ASN A 265 -2.92 0.05 -7.83
C ASN A 265 -3.70 -0.79 -6.81
N GLY A 266 -3.61 -0.44 -5.52
CA GLY A 266 -4.27 -1.18 -4.45
C GLY A 266 -5.79 -1.30 -4.61
N ARG A 267 -6.41 -0.37 -5.34
CA ARG A 267 -7.86 -0.36 -5.61
C ARG A 267 -8.37 -1.55 -6.38
N PHE A 268 -7.52 -2.28 -7.10
CA PHE A 268 -7.97 -3.35 -7.99
C PHE A 268 -8.89 -4.33 -7.26
N ALA A 269 -10.11 -4.54 -7.77
CA ALA A 269 -11.12 -5.34 -7.09
C ALA A 269 -11.07 -6.82 -7.47
N HIS A 270 -10.75 -7.68 -6.52
CA HIS A 270 -11.05 -9.12 -6.59
C HIS A 270 -12.49 -9.35 -6.16
N LEU A 271 -13.23 -10.13 -6.95
CA LEU A 271 -14.69 -10.22 -6.83
C LEU A 271 -15.14 -11.65 -6.59
N SER A 272 -16.27 -11.81 -5.89
CA SER A 272 -17.04 -13.06 -5.84
C SER A 272 -18.52 -12.79 -6.12
N GLY A 273 -19.18 -13.71 -6.83
CA GLY A 273 -20.57 -13.55 -7.27
C GLY A 273 -20.76 -12.63 -8.47
N VAL A 274 -19.68 -12.07 -9.03
CA VAL A 274 -19.69 -11.08 -10.12
C VAL A 274 -18.87 -11.59 -11.29
N ARG A 275 -19.33 -11.28 -12.51
CA ARG A 275 -18.50 -11.24 -13.70
C ARG A 275 -18.63 -9.88 -14.36
N LEU A 276 -17.52 -9.24 -14.69
CA LEU A 276 -17.50 -7.98 -15.42
C LEU A 276 -16.44 -7.96 -16.52
N THR A 277 -16.66 -7.12 -17.52
CA THR A 277 -15.67 -6.79 -18.56
C THR A 277 -15.39 -5.30 -18.56
N ALA A 278 -14.13 -4.89 -18.61
CA ALA A 278 -13.71 -3.49 -18.63
C ALA A 278 -12.65 -3.22 -19.69
N ARG A 279 -12.63 -1.99 -20.22
CA ARG A 279 -11.64 -1.51 -21.20
C ARG A 279 -10.46 -0.84 -20.51
N LEU A 280 -9.25 -1.30 -20.82
CA LEU A 280 -7.99 -0.76 -20.28
C LEU A 280 -7.83 0.73 -20.63
N ASN A 281 -8.06 1.08 -21.89
CA ASN A 281 -7.80 2.43 -22.42
C ASN A 281 -8.98 3.41 -22.32
N ALA A 282 -10.08 3.01 -21.67
CA ALA A 282 -11.20 3.92 -21.46
C ALA A 282 -10.93 4.91 -20.32
N VAL A 283 -11.61 6.06 -20.37
CA VAL A 283 -11.54 7.08 -19.32
C VAL A 283 -12.00 6.47 -17.99
N PRO A 284 -11.28 6.72 -16.88
CA PRO A 284 -11.72 6.24 -15.57
C PRO A 284 -13.15 6.65 -15.23
N GLY A 285 -13.93 5.73 -14.64
CA GLY A 285 -15.36 5.90 -14.41
C GLY A 285 -16.27 5.56 -15.61
N LYS A 286 -15.69 5.17 -16.75
CA LYS A 286 -16.40 4.69 -17.95
C LYS A 286 -15.72 3.46 -18.57
N LYS A 287 -15.08 2.63 -17.73
CA LYS A 287 -14.31 1.48 -18.20
C LYS A 287 -15.17 0.24 -18.39
N ILE A 288 -16.21 0.07 -17.61
CA ILE A 288 -17.02 -1.15 -17.61
C ILE A 288 -17.88 -1.22 -18.87
N GLN A 289 -17.89 -2.40 -19.49
CA GLN A 289 -18.72 -2.73 -20.64
C GLN A 289 -19.94 -3.55 -20.26
N SER A 290 -19.78 -4.48 -19.32
CA SER A 290 -20.84 -5.37 -18.85
C SER A 290 -20.57 -5.83 -17.44
N VAL A 291 -21.64 -6.06 -16.68
CA VAL A 291 -21.62 -6.64 -15.34
C VAL A 291 -22.79 -7.62 -15.23
N SER A 292 -22.52 -8.79 -14.67
CA SER A 292 -23.53 -9.75 -14.25
C SER A 292 -23.28 -10.19 -12.81
N ILE A 293 -24.35 -10.39 -12.05
CA ILE A 293 -24.33 -10.89 -10.68
C ILE A 293 -25.14 -12.17 -10.62
N GLY A 294 -24.54 -13.26 -10.16
CA GLY A 294 -25.20 -14.57 -10.11
C GLY A 294 -25.65 -15.10 -11.49
N GLY A 295 -25.02 -14.63 -12.58
CA GLY A 295 -25.36 -15.00 -13.96
C GLY A 295 -26.33 -14.05 -14.66
N GLU A 296 -27.03 -13.19 -13.91
CA GLU A 296 -27.99 -12.24 -14.47
C GLU A 296 -27.36 -10.86 -14.69
N PRO A 297 -27.78 -10.09 -15.71
CA PRO A 297 -27.35 -8.71 -15.87
C PRO A 297 -27.60 -7.86 -14.62
N LEU A 298 -26.67 -6.94 -14.31
CA LEU A 298 -26.82 -6.02 -13.18
C LEU A 298 -28.10 -5.18 -13.31
N ASP A 299 -29.06 -5.42 -12.44
CA ASP A 299 -30.21 -4.53 -12.26
C ASP A 299 -29.80 -3.34 -11.39
N LEU A 300 -29.82 -2.13 -11.98
CA LEU A 300 -29.41 -0.89 -11.33
C LEU A 300 -30.32 -0.46 -10.17
N LYS A 301 -31.58 -0.92 -10.13
CA LYS A 301 -32.55 -0.56 -9.09
C LYS A 301 -32.61 -1.56 -7.95
N ARG A 302 -32.20 -2.81 -8.20
CA ARG A 302 -32.12 -3.84 -7.16
C ARG A 302 -31.11 -3.45 -6.08
N VAL A 303 -31.43 -3.77 -4.83
CA VAL A 303 -30.51 -3.70 -3.69
C VAL A 303 -29.79 -5.04 -3.54
N TYR A 304 -28.47 -5.00 -3.40
CA TYR A 304 -27.60 -6.15 -3.23
C TYR A 304 -26.93 -6.11 -1.86
N LYS A 305 -26.74 -7.28 -1.26
CA LYS A 305 -25.89 -7.48 -0.09
C LYS A 305 -24.45 -7.63 -0.54
N VAL A 306 -23.57 -6.75 -0.07
CA VAL A 306 -22.17 -6.69 -0.46
C VAL A 306 -21.27 -6.92 0.75
N ALA A 307 -20.46 -7.96 0.69
CA ALA A 307 -19.42 -8.24 1.68
C ALA A 307 -18.12 -7.53 1.28
N ALA A 308 -17.52 -6.78 2.20
CA ALA A 308 -16.28 -6.05 1.95
C ALA A 308 -15.48 -5.94 3.26
N ASN A 309 -14.17 -5.74 3.14
CA ASN A 309 -13.39 -5.34 4.31
C ASN A 309 -13.81 -3.93 4.76
N ASP A 310 -13.70 -3.67 6.06
CA ASP A 310 -14.09 -2.41 6.69
C ASP A 310 -13.33 -1.21 6.13
N PHE A 311 -12.07 -1.36 5.71
CA PHE A 311 -11.30 -0.30 5.06
C PHE A 311 -12.03 0.28 3.83
N ILE A 312 -12.34 -0.54 2.82
CA ILE A 312 -13.07 -0.05 1.64
C ILE A 312 -14.55 0.25 1.94
N ALA A 313 -15.16 -0.50 2.87
CA ALA A 313 -16.55 -0.26 3.29
C ALA A 313 -16.71 1.04 4.12
N SER A 314 -15.62 1.65 4.56
CA SER A 314 -15.57 2.98 5.16
C SER A 314 -15.21 4.08 4.16
N GLY A 315 -15.18 3.78 2.86
CA GLY A 315 -14.93 4.74 1.79
C GLY A 315 -13.46 4.96 1.45
N LYS A 316 -12.54 4.17 2.02
CA LYS A 316 -11.09 4.32 1.74
C LYS A 316 -10.74 3.83 0.35
N GLU A 317 -9.55 4.21 -0.13
CA GLU A 317 -9.08 3.83 -1.47
C GLU A 317 -10.04 4.27 -2.62
N GLY A 318 -10.73 5.39 -2.46
CA GLY A 318 -11.68 5.91 -3.46
C GLY A 318 -12.99 5.13 -3.58
N TYR A 319 -13.25 4.22 -2.63
CA TYR A 319 -14.53 3.51 -2.52
C TYR A 319 -15.61 4.36 -1.81
N ASP A 320 -15.61 5.67 -2.01
CA ASP A 320 -16.42 6.67 -1.28
C ASP A 320 -17.92 6.35 -1.23
N VAL A 321 -18.41 5.64 -2.26
CA VAL A 321 -19.79 5.16 -2.39
C VAL A 321 -20.24 4.35 -1.16
N PHE A 322 -19.33 3.63 -0.49
CA PHE A 322 -19.65 2.87 0.71
C PHE A 322 -19.93 3.74 1.94
N ALA A 323 -19.42 4.97 2.02
CA ALA A 323 -19.54 5.81 3.22
C ALA A 323 -21.00 6.15 3.59
N GLY A 324 -21.92 6.11 2.62
CA GLY A 324 -23.36 6.31 2.82
C GLY A 324 -24.19 5.01 2.88
N ALA A 325 -23.56 3.85 2.74
CA ALA A 325 -24.27 2.57 2.63
C ALA A 325 -24.83 2.10 3.98
N LYS A 326 -26.02 1.50 3.95
CA LYS A 326 -26.61 0.89 5.15
C LYS A 326 -25.81 -0.38 5.50
N ARG A 327 -25.24 -0.39 6.71
CA ARG A 327 -24.51 -1.53 7.25
C ARG A 327 -25.47 -2.51 7.93
N LEU A 328 -25.37 -3.79 7.58
CA LEU A 328 -26.17 -4.88 8.15
C LEU A 328 -25.47 -5.63 9.28
N VAL A 329 -24.13 -5.69 9.25
CA VAL A 329 -23.31 -6.27 10.32
C VAL A 329 -22.55 -5.14 11.01
N GLY A 330 -22.85 -4.91 12.29
CA GLY A 330 -22.22 -3.86 13.10
C GLY A 330 -20.75 -4.15 13.41
N GLU A 331 -20.01 -3.12 13.84
CA GLU A 331 -18.58 -3.21 14.12
C GLU A 331 -18.20 -4.22 15.23
N THR A 332 -19.10 -4.42 16.20
CA THR A 332 -18.91 -5.36 17.31
C THR A 332 -19.06 -6.82 16.89
N ASP A 333 -19.92 -7.08 15.90
CA ASP A 333 -20.27 -8.44 15.46
C ASP A 333 -19.46 -8.89 14.24
N ALA A 334 -18.75 -7.95 13.61
CA ALA A 334 -17.98 -8.20 12.41
C ALA A 334 -16.72 -9.05 12.71
N PRO A 335 -16.59 -10.25 12.11
CA PRO A 335 -15.40 -11.07 12.28
C PRO A 335 -14.20 -10.47 11.53
N LEU A 336 -12.99 -10.80 11.97
CA LEU A 336 -11.78 -10.48 11.20
C LEU A 336 -11.79 -11.22 9.86
N VAL A 337 -11.44 -10.53 8.78
CA VAL A 337 -11.33 -11.14 7.44
C VAL A 337 -10.33 -12.31 7.47
N SER A 338 -9.20 -12.15 8.16
CA SER A 338 -8.20 -13.21 8.34
C SER A 338 -8.79 -14.46 9.00
N ASN A 339 -9.58 -14.32 10.06
CA ASN A 339 -10.27 -15.45 10.72
C ASN A 339 -11.28 -16.14 9.80
N VAL A 340 -11.98 -15.36 8.97
CA VAL A 340 -12.92 -15.91 7.98
C VAL A 340 -12.18 -16.75 6.95
N VAL A 341 -11.07 -16.24 6.41
CA VAL A 341 -10.25 -16.98 5.43
C VAL A 341 -9.59 -18.21 6.06
N MET A 342 -9.04 -18.10 7.28
CA MET A 342 -8.48 -19.26 7.99
C MET A 342 -9.53 -20.36 8.19
N SER A 343 -10.76 -19.98 8.59
CA SER A 343 -11.86 -20.94 8.78
C SER A 343 -12.28 -21.57 7.46
N TYR A 344 -12.31 -20.79 6.38
CA TYR A 344 -12.60 -21.27 5.03
C TYR A 344 -11.59 -22.33 4.59
N ILE A 345 -10.28 -22.05 4.73
CA ILE A 345 -9.22 -22.99 4.35
C ILE A 345 -9.30 -24.27 5.18
N ARG A 346 -9.45 -24.16 6.51
CA ARG A 346 -9.62 -25.33 7.39
C ARG A 346 -10.83 -26.18 7.03
N GLY A 347 -11.95 -25.54 6.71
CA GLY A 347 -13.18 -26.23 6.31
C GLY A 347 -13.06 -26.99 4.99
N LYS A 348 -12.25 -26.50 4.05
CA LYS A 348 -11.98 -27.17 2.77
C LYS A 348 -10.86 -28.21 2.88
N GLY A 349 -9.89 -28.01 3.78
CA GLY A 349 -8.68 -28.82 3.92
C GLY A 349 -7.69 -28.60 2.77
N THR A 350 -8.12 -28.84 1.52
CA THR A 350 -7.37 -28.48 0.31
C THR A 350 -8.16 -27.47 -0.52
N ILE A 351 -7.59 -26.29 -0.74
CA ILE A 351 -8.16 -25.23 -1.59
C ILE A 351 -7.64 -25.35 -3.02
N SER A 352 -8.44 -24.95 -4.00
CA SER A 352 -8.04 -24.96 -5.42
C SER A 352 -8.66 -23.79 -6.21
N PRO A 353 -8.50 -22.53 -5.74
CA PRO A 353 -9.10 -21.38 -6.40
C PRO A 353 -8.49 -21.15 -7.78
N ARG A 354 -9.24 -20.56 -8.72
CA ARG A 354 -8.76 -20.33 -10.09
C ARG A 354 -9.13 -18.93 -10.54
N VAL A 355 -8.46 -18.46 -11.59
CA VAL A 355 -8.97 -17.35 -12.40
C VAL A 355 -10.14 -17.89 -13.22
N GLU A 356 -11.31 -17.26 -13.06
CA GLU A 356 -12.57 -17.72 -13.66
C GLU A 356 -13.12 -16.69 -14.66
N GLY A 357 -12.39 -15.60 -14.91
CA GLY A 357 -12.86 -14.48 -15.71
C GLY A 357 -13.98 -13.73 -15.00
N ARG A 358 -13.84 -13.54 -13.68
CA ARG A 358 -14.67 -12.64 -12.87
C ARG A 358 -14.40 -11.19 -13.25
N VAL A 359 -13.15 -10.86 -13.61
CA VAL A 359 -12.76 -9.53 -14.12
C VAL A 359 -11.97 -9.70 -15.41
N ILE A 360 -12.58 -9.32 -16.54
CA ILE A 360 -11.94 -9.39 -17.87
C ILE A 360 -11.54 -7.99 -18.30
N LEU A 361 -10.22 -7.76 -18.44
CA LEU A 361 -9.67 -6.50 -18.94
C LEU A 361 -9.36 -6.62 -20.44
N LYS A 362 -9.86 -5.70 -21.25
CA LYS A 362 -9.73 -5.68 -22.72
C LYS A 362 -9.05 -4.44 -23.26
#